data_AF-A0A9X9MJR0-F1
#
_entry.id   AF-A0A9X9MJR0-F1
#
_cell.length_a   1.000
_cell.length_b   1.000
_cell.length_c   1.000
_cell.angle_alpha   90.00
_cell.angle_beta   90.00
_cell.angle_gamma   90.00
#
_symmetry.space_group_name_H-M   'P 1'
#
loop_
_entity.id
_entity.type
_entity.pdbx_description
1 polymer ?
#
loop_
_entity_poly.entity_id
_entity_poly.type
_entity_poly.pdbx_seq_one_letter_code
_entity_poly.pdbx_strand_id
1 'polypeptide(L)' 'FLHGILLFKTDFELWSFNRSGAYSSGLLSLKDNKEKLVRAISSYLSMSDQELGIDSTISFNMEDLLYHFMMRSLK' A
#
# COMPACT_ATOMS: atom_id res chain seq x y z
N PHE A 1 -5.11 -3.31 10.02
CA PHE A 1 -5.40 -3.52 8.58
C PHE A 1 -4.08 -3.28 7.86
N LEU A 2 -3.66 -4.17 6.97
CA LEU A 2 -2.49 -3.93 6.12
C LEU A 2 -2.97 -3.25 4.83
N HIS A 3 -2.21 -2.29 4.30
CA HIS A 3 -2.53 -1.61 3.04
C HIS A 3 -1.42 -1.88 2.02
N GLY A 4 -1.80 -2.09 0.77
CA GLY A 4 -0.86 -2.33 -0.32
C GLY A 4 -1.20 -1.50 -1.54
N ILE A 5 -0.17 -1.11 -2.29
CA ILE A 5 -0.33 -0.40 -3.56
C ILE A 5 0.46 -1.18 -4.61
N LEU A 6 -0.25 -1.71 -5.60
CA LEU A 6 0.36 -2.35 -6.76
C LEU A 6 0.40 -1.35 -7.90
N LEU A 7 1.60 -1.04 -8.40
CA LEU A 7 1.79 -0.21 -9.60
C LEU A 7 2.16 -1.11 -10.77
N PHE A 8 1.43 -0.98 -11.89
CA PHE A 8 1.69 -1.74 -13.10
C PHE A 8 1.51 -0.87 -14.34
N LYS A 9 2.62 -0.56 -15.02
CA LYS A 9 2.63 0.29 -16.22
C LYS A 9 1.95 1.65 -15.95
N THR A 10 0.76 1.86 -16.54
CA THR A 10 -0.04 3.08 -16.42
C THR A 10 -1.27 2.88 -15.55
N ASP A 11 -1.30 1.81 -14.77
CA ASP A 11 -2.41 1.41 -13.91
C ASP A 11 -1.90 1.11 -12.49
N PHE A 12 -2.82 1.09 -11.54
CA PHE A 12 -2.55 0.74 -10.16
C PHE A 12 -3.74 0.04 -9.50
N GLU A 13 -3.49 -0.65 -8.40
CA GLU A 13 -4.52 -1.31 -7.60
C GLU A 13 -4.24 -1.10 -6.12
N LEU A 14 -5.27 -0.75 -5.36
CA LEU A 14 -5.18 -0.54 -3.92
C LEU A 14 -5.73 -1.76 -3.21
N TRP A 15 -5.00 -2.23 -2.21
CA TRP A 15 -5.35 -3.41 -1.43
C TRP A 15 -5.50 -3.05 0.05
N SER A 16 -6.48 -3.65 0.71
CA SER A 16 -6.63 -3.66 2.17
C SER A 16 -6.79 -5.08 2.67
N PHE A 17 -6.05 -5.45 3.71
CA PHE A 17 -6.10 -6.78 4.31
C PHE A 17 -6.52 -6.68 5.77
N ASN A 18 -7.45 -7.53 6.17
CA ASN A 18 -7.87 -7.69 7.56
C ASN A 18 -8.07 -9.17 7.90
N ARG A 19 -8.58 -9.45 9.11
CA ARG A 19 -8.84 -10.83 9.56
C ARG A 19 -9.90 -11.56 8.72
N SER A 20 -10.70 -10.83 7.95
CA SER A 20 -11.76 -11.36 7.09
C SER A 20 -11.30 -11.61 5.65
N GLY A 21 -10.14 -11.09 5.24
CA GLY A 21 -9.56 -11.35 3.91
C GLY A 21 -8.90 -10.13 3.27
N ALA A 22 -8.66 -10.26 1.97
CA ALA A 22 -8.07 -9.24 1.10
C ALA A 22 -9.17 -8.56 0.28
N TYR A 23 -9.13 -7.23 0.24
CA TYR A 23 -10.06 -6.40 -0.51
C TYR A 23 -9.28 -5.56 -1.49
N SER A 24 -9.69 -5.61 -2.76
CA SER A 24 -9.08 -4.83 -3.83
C SER A 24 -10.01 -3.71 -4.28
N SER A 25 -9.44 -2.58 -4.69
CA SER A 25 -10.14 -1.53 -5.45
C SER A 25 -10.49 -1.94 -6.88
N GLY A 26 -9.93 -3.04 -7.38
CA GLY A 26 -9.77 -3.32 -8.80
C GLY A 26 -8.71 -2.43 -9.44
N LEU A 27 -8.36 -2.76 -10.69
CA LEU A 27 -7.37 -2.02 -11.47
C LEU A 27 -7.90 -0.62 -11.84
N LEU A 28 -7.10 0.40 -11.59
CA LEU A 28 -7.40 1.81 -11.83
C LEU A 28 -6.35 2.41 -12.76
N SER A 29 -6.82 3.10 -13.81
CA SER A 29 -5.95 3.91 -14.67
C SER A 29 -5.32 5.06 -13.90
N LEU A 30 -3.99 5.16 -13.97
CA LEU A 30 -3.20 6.25 -13.38
C LEU A 30 -3.63 7.60 -13.95
N LYS A 31 -3.89 7.64 -15.26
CA LYS A 31 -4.27 8.87 -15.97
C LYS A 31 -5.55 9.47 -15.39
N ASP A 32 -6.53 8.62 -15.10
CA ASP A 32 -7.86 9.05 -14.69
C ASP A 32 -8.02 9.13 -13.17
N ASN A 33 -7.16 8.43 -12.41
CA ASN A 33 -7.29 8.30 -10.95
C ASN A 33 -6.04 8.78 -10.18
N LYS A 34 -5.20 9.63 -10.77
CA LYS A 34 -3.98 10.18 -10.14
C LYS A 34 -4.23 10.75 -8.73
N GLU A 35 -5.35 11.44 -8.53
CA GLU A 35 -5.70 12.03 -7.23
C GLU A 35 -5.98 10.96 -6.16
N LYS A 36 -6.60 9.84 -6.55
CA LYS A 36 -6.83 8.71 -5.64
C LYS A 36 -5.52 8.07 -5.23
N LEU A 37 -4.58 7.91 -6.16
CA LEU A 37 -3.25 7.37 -5.86
C LEU A 37 -2.48 8.31 -4.92
N VAL A 38 -2.42 9.61 -5.23
CA VAL A 38 -1.77 10.61 -4.36
C VAL A 38 -2.39 10.58 -2.97
N ARG A 39 -3.72 10.57 -2.87
CA ARG A 39 -4.41 10.52 -1.58
C ARG A 39 -4.10 9.22 -0.81
N ALA A 40 -4.07 8.07 -1.48
CA ALA A 40 -3.72 6.80 -0.83
C ALA A 40 -2.29 6.83 -0.26
N ILE A 41 -1.32 7.34 -1.04
CA ILE A 41 0.07 7.51 -0.60
C ILE A 41 0.15 8.51 0.56
N SER A 42 -0.49 9.67 0.44
CA SER A 42 -0.48 10.70 1.49
C SER A 42 -1.12 10.23 2.79
N SER A 43 -2.27 9.54 2.71
CA SER A 43 -2.91 8.96 3.89
C SER A 43 -2.00 7.94 4.58
N TYR A 44 -1.31 7.09 3.82
CA TYR A 44 -0.36 6.14 4.37
C TYR A 44 0.84 6.83 5.04
N LEU A 45 1.46 7.81 4.37
CA LEU A 45 2.59 8.56 4.92
C LEU A 45 2.23 9.39 6.17
N SER A 46 0.93 9.66 6.38
CA SER A 46 0.44 10.38 7.55
C SER A 46 0.05 9.45 8.71
N MET A 47 0.02 8.13 8.50
CA MET A 47 -0.29 7.17 9.57
C MET A 47 0.86 7.06 10.55
N SER A 48 0.53 6.95 11.83
CA SER A 48 1.49 6.66 12.90
C SER A 48 1.97 5.21 12.85
N ASP A 49 3.12 4.91 13.45
CA ASP A 49 3.67 3.54 13.54
C ASP A 49 2.66 2.54 14.15
N GLN A 50 1.85 3.01 15.12
CA GLN A 50 0.80 2.21 15.75
C GLN A 50 -0.33 1.85 14.76
N GLU A 51 -0.71 2.78 13.88
CA GLU A 51 -1.73 2.56 12.85
C GLU A 51 -1.21 1.70 11.69
N LEU A 52 0.08 1.78 11.40
CA LEU A 52 0.77 0.92 10.45
C LEU A 52 0.96 -0.52 10.98
N GLY A 53 0.76 -0.75 12.28
CA GLY A 53 1.00 -2.04 12.90
C GLY A 53 2.48 -2.45 12.86
N ILE A 54 3.37 -1.46 12.74
CA ILE A 54 4.82 -1.66 12.81
C ILE A 54 5.12 -2.00 14.26
N ASP A 55 5.53 -3.25 14.50
CA ASP A 55 6.09 -3.63 15.79
C ASP A 55 7.35 -2.78 16.00
N SER A 56 7.35 -1.94 17.02
CA SER A 56 8.44 -1.00 17.33
C SER A 56 9.76 -1.69 17.67
N THR A 57 9.76 -3.02 17.79
CA THR A 57 10.96 -3.85 17.92
C THR A 57 11.64 -4.16 16.58
N ILE A 58 10.99 -3.89 15.44
CA ILE A 58 11.52 -4.13 14.10
C ILE A 58 11.94 -2.79 13.49
N SER A 59 13.25 -2.57 13.28
CA SER A 59 13.74 -1.40 12.56
C SER A 59 13.69 -1.64 11.06
N PHE A 60 12.87 -0.87 10.36
CA PHE A 60 12.83 -0.86 8.90
C PHE A 60 13.64 0.33 8.37
N ASN A 61 14.52 0.08 7.41
CA ASN A 61 15.10 1.18 6.63
C ASN A 61 14.11 1.63 5.54
N MET A 62 14.40 2.74 4.85
CA MET A 62 13.50 3.30 3.84
C MET A 62 13.26 2.34 2.66
N GLU A 63 14.22 1.46 2.34
CA GLU A 63 14.05 0.40 1.35
C GLU A 63 13.14 -0.72 1.86
N ASP A 64 13.28 -1.13 3.13
CA ASP A 64 12.42 -2.16 3.74
C ASP A 64 10.97 -1.69 3.83
N LEU A 65 10.74 -0.39 4.06
CA LEU A 65 9.42 0.23 3.98
C LEU A 65 8.83 0.11 2.57
N LEU A 66 9.65 0.25 1.53
CA LEU A 66 9.28 0.06 0.13
C LEU A 66 8.99 -1.42 -0.20
N TYR A 67 9.69 -2.37 0.44
CA TYR A 67 9.39 -3.80 0.31
C TYR A 67 8.11 -4.20 1.06
N HIS A 68 7.80 -3.57 2.19
CA HIS A 68 6.51 -3.71 2.87
C HIS A 68 5.36 -3.14 2.01
N PHE A 69 5.65 -2.08 1.23
CA PHE A 69 4.75 -1.45 0.27
C PHE A 69 4.44 -2.32 -0.96
N MET A 70 5.43 -3.10 -1.43
CA MET A 70 5.29 -4.01 -2.58
C MET A 70 5.11 -5.46 -2.14
N MET A 71 3.86 -5.87 -1.92
CA MET A 71 3.49 -7.29 -1.90
C MET A 71 3.69 -7.88 -3.32
N ARG A 72 4.92 -8.36 -3.54
CA ARG A 72 5.40 -9.35 -4.52
C ARG A 72 4.34 -9.82 -5.54
N SER A 73 4.46 -9.33 -6.78
CA SER A 73 3.90 -10.00 -7.96
C SER A 73 4.48 -11.42 -8.02
N LEU A 74 3.58 -12.40 -8.11
CA LEU A 74 3.88 -13.83 -8.21
C LEU A 74 4.81 -14.10 -9.41
N LYS A 75 5.84 -14.92 -9.19
CA LYS A 75 6.22 -15.89 -10.22
C LYS A 75 5.17 -17.00 -10.22
#